data_AF-A0A7W8NA57-F1
#
_entry.id   AF-A0A7W8NA57-F1
#
_cell.length_a   1.000
_cell.length_b   1.000
_cell.length_c   1.000
_cell.angle_alpha   90.00
_cell.angle_beta   90.00
_cell.angle_gamma   90.00
#
_symmetry.space_group_name_H-M   'P 1'
#
loop_
_entity.id
_entity.type
_entity.pdbx_description
1 polymer ?
#
loop_
_entity_poly.entity_id
_entity_poly.type
_entity_poly.pdbx_seq_one_letter_code
_entity_poly.pdbx_strand_id
1 'polypeptide(L)'
;MNRTDEFIAERKLVAEHPKKGKFPIHVKIGRPYSELNGERWACPVFLDGLDRRGPDIRGIDSLQALTLAILFARTTLQSFVDGGLALYWSDGKPTSVEKIFG
;
A
#
# COMPACT_ATOMS: atom_id res chain seq x y z
N MET A 1 12.78 9.57 -18.56
CA MET A 1 11.96 8.42 -18.13
C MET A 1 12.45 8.04 -16.73
N ASN A 2 11.83 8.57 -15.68
CA ASN A 2 12.30 8.38 -14.29
C ASN A 2 11.91 6.99 -13.80
N ARG A 3 12.85 6.29 -13.15
CA ARG A 3 12.78 4.87 -12.72
C ARG A 3 11.79 4.59 -11.56
N THR A 4 10.84 5.47 -11.26
CA THR A 4 10.02 5.46 -10.02
C THR A 4 8.58 4.94 -10.16
N ASP A 5 8.14 4.52 -11.35
CA ASP A 5 6.74 4.11 -11.58
C ASP A 5 6.53 2.60 -11.82
N GLU A 6 7.55 1.75 -11.65
CA GLU A 6 7.37 0.31 -11.81
C GLU A 6 6.87 -0.34 -10.51
N PHE A 7 5.58 -0.68 -10.49
CA PHE A 7 4.98 -1.48 -9.43
C PHE A 7 5.37 -2.95 -9.58
N ILE A 8 5.90 -3.54 -8.51
CA ILE A 8 6.29 -4.96 -8.48
C ILE A 8 5.21 -5.85 -7.84
N ALA A 9 4.27 -5.24 -7.12
CA ALA A 9 3.12 -5.91 -6.56
C ALA A 9 1.95 -4.94 -6.44
N GLU A 10 0.74 -5.42 -6.72
CA GLU A 10 -0.47 -4.61 -6.63
C GLU A 10 -1.69 -5.41 -6.19
N ARG A 11 -2.69 -4.70 -5.65
CA ARG A 11 -3.97 -5.28 -5.24
C ARG A 11 -5.12 -4.29 -5.30
N LYS A 12 -6.15 -4.66 -6.06
CA LYS A 12 -7.39 -3.89 -6.21
C LYS A 12 -8.46 -4.40 -5.25
N LEU A 13 -9.06 -3.49 -4.51
CA LEU A 13 -10.13 -3.77 -3.56
C LEU A 13 -11.24 -2.72 -3.73
N VAL A 14 -12.39 -2.97 -3.09
CA VAL A 14 -13.44 -1.98 -2.92
C VAL A 14 -13.52 -1.67 -1.43
N ALA A 15 -13.52 -0.38 -1.11
CA ALA A 15 -13.77 0.11 0.23
C ALA A 15 -15.17 0.69 0.32
N GLU A 16 -15.81 0.57 1.48
CA GLU A 16 -17.08 1.22 1.78
C GLU A 16 -16.93 2.09 3.02
N HIS A 17 -17.14 3.39 2.84
CA HIS A 17 -17.16 4.35 3.94
C HIS A 17 -18.61 4.71 4.26
N PRO A 18 -19.03 4.74 5.54
CA PRO A 18 -20.44 4.95 5.94
C PRO A 18 -21.11 6.18 5.32
N LYS A 19 -20.33 7.25 5.07
CA LYS A 19 -20.84 8.51 4.48
C LYS A 19 -20.58 8.68 2.98
N LYS A 20 -19.63 7.93 2.40
CA LYS A 20 -19.19 8.14 1.00
C LYS A 20 -19.63 6.99 0.09
N GLY A 21 -20.16 5.90 0.66
CA GLY A 21 -20.49 4.69 -0.08
C GLY A 21 -19.23 3.94 -0.53
N LYS A 22 -19.39 3.14 -1.58
CA LYS A 22 -18.34 2.30 -2.13
C LYS A 22 -17.43 3.07 -3.08
N PHE A 23 -16.12 2.86 -2.95
CA PHE A 23 -15.11 3.42 -3.85
C PHE A 23 -13.95 2.42 -4.03
N PRO A 24 -13.29 2.43 -5.21
CA PRO A 24 -12.15 1.55 -5.44
C PRO A 24 -10.94 2.02 -4.64
N ILE A 25 -10.16 1.06 -4.15
CA ILE A 25 -8.83 1.31 -3.58
C ILE A 25 -7.79 0.42 -4.26
N HIS A 26 -6.58 0.95 -4.41
CA HIS A 26 -5.49 0.24 -5.06
C HIS A 26 -4.22 0.31 -4.21
N VAL A 27 -3.84 -0.82 -3.62
CA VAL A 27 -2.58 -0.95 -2.88
C VAL A 27 -1.49 -1.33 -3.88
N LYS A 28 -0.41 -0.57 -3.94
CA LYS A 28 0.71 -0.84 -4.87
C LYS A 28 2.04 -0.67 -4.15
N ILE A 29 2.97 -1.58 -4.45
CA ILE A 29 4.35 -1.56 -3.98
C ILE A 29 5.26 -1.37 -5.18
N GLY A 30 6.08 -0.33 -5.13
CA GLY A 30 7.09 -0.03 -6.16
C GLY A 30 8.32 -0.91 -6.01
N ARG A 31 9.16 -0.96 -7.06
CA ARG A 31 10.48 -1.59 -6.97
C ARG A 31 11.35 -0.81 -5.96
N PRO A 32 11.96 -1.49 -4.96
CA PRO A 32 12.97 -0.86 -4.11
C PRO A 32 14.13 -0.33 -4.96
N TYR A 33 14.62 0.86 -4.61
CA TYR A 33 15.75 1.49 -5.28
C TYR A 33 16.75 2.03 -4.27
N SER A 34 18.02 2.07 -4.67
CA SER A 34 19.06 2.70 -3.87
C SER A 34 18.97 4.22 -3.97
N GLU A 35 18.96 4.89 -2.83
CA GLU A 35 19.19 6.32 -2.69
C GLU A 35 20.71 6.58 -2.63
N LEU A 36 21.14 7.79 -3.02
CA LEU A 36 22.47 8.39 -2.76
C LEU A 36 23.62 7.38 -2.60
N ASN A 37 24.31 7.04 -3.70
CA ASN A 37 25.50 6.18 -3.72
C ASN A 37 25.34 4.75 -3.15
N GLY A 38 24.12 4.28 -2.85
CA GLY A 38 23.87 2.92 -2.36
C GLY A 38 23.87 2.75 -0.85
N GLU A 39 24.03 3.84 -0.09
CA GLU A 39 24.07 3.79 1.38
C GLU A 39 22.69 3.58 2.03
N ARG A 40 21.62 3.89 1.30
CA ARG A 40 20.24 3.74 1.76
C ARG A 40 19.36 3.21 0.64
N TRP A 41 18.29 2.54 1.01
CA TRP A 41 17.27 2.07 0.09
C TRP A 41 15.93 2.68 0.42
N ALA A 42 15.12 2.88 -0.60
CA ALA A 42 13.75 3.32 -0.45
C ALA A 42 12.82 2.44 -1.29
N CYS A 43 11.59 2.26 -0.83
CA CYS A 43 10.56 1.49 -1.52
C CYS A 43 9.27 2.32 -1.60
N PRO A 44 8.80 2.66 -2.82
CA PRO A 44 7.56 3.40 -2.99
C PRO A 44 6.33 2.57 -2.55
N VAL A 45 5.37 3.21 -1.89
CA VAL A 45 4.09 2.61 -1.51
C VAL A 45 2.94 3.55 -1.84
N PHE A 46 1.86 2.99 -2.39
CA PHE A 46 0.69 3.74 -2.80
C PHE A 46 -0.58 3.05 -2.31
N LEU A 47 -1.53 3.85 -1.81
CA LEU A 47 -2.83 3.42 -1.31
C LEU A 47 -3.91 4.25 -2.01
N ASP A 48 -3.93 4.21 -3.35
CA ASP A 48 -4.82 5.06 -4.15
C ASP A 48 -6.27 4.87 -3.71
N GLY A 49 -7.02 5.96 -3.65
CA GLY A 49 -8.40 5.98 -3.16
C GLY A 49 -8.52 6.21 -1.65
N LEU A 50 -7.46 5.95 -0.88
CA LEU A 50 -7.35 6.29 0.55
C LEU A 50 -6.37 7.45 0.79
N ASP A 51 -5.24 7.43 0.09
CA ASP A 51 -4.23 8.48 0.08
C ASP A 51 -3.56 8.56 -1.31
N ARG A 52 -3.26 9.76 -1.83
CA ARG A 52 -2.82 9.92 -3.24
C ARG A 52 -1.42 9.38 -3.51
N ARG A 53 -0.50 9.47 -2.53
CA ARG A 53 0.86 8.94 -2.66
C ARG A 53 1.44 8.73 -1.25
N GLY A 54 1.68 7.48 -0.88
CA GLY A 54 2.43 7.17 0.33
C GLY A 54 3.89 7.64 0.21
N PRO A 55 4.59 7.81 1.34
CA PRO A 55 6.00 8.16 1.33
C PRO A 55 6.84 7.00 0.77
N ASP A 56 7.98 7.31 0.15
CA ASP A 56 8.96 6.27 -0.17
C ASP A 56 9.60 5.78 1.15
N ILE A 57 9.40 4.50 1.47
CA ILE A 57 9.74 3.93 2.77
C ILE A 57 11.20 3.51 2.79
N ARG A 58 11.97 4.07 3.73
CA ARG A 58 13.42 3.87 3.81
C ARG A 58 13.80 2.64 4.62
N GLY A 59 14.85 1.95 4.17
CA GLY A 59 15.52 0.86 4.86
C GLY A 59 17.03 0.88 4.62
N ILE A 60 17.76 0.09 5.42
CA ILE A 60 19.21 -0.07 5.29
C ILE A 60 19.59 -0.81 4.00
N ASP A 61 18.69 -1.67 3.50
CA ASP A 61 18.83 -2.40 2.25
C ASP A 61 17.49 -2.55 1.54
N SER A 62 17.52 -3.15 0.35
CA SER A 62 16.33 -3.38 -0.49
C SER A 62 15.27 -4.24 0.21
N LEU A 63 15.70 -5.24 0.99
CA LEU A 63 14.82 -6.18 1.68
C LEU A 63 14.06 -5.49 2.81
N GLN A 64 14.78 -4.72 3.63
CA GLN A 64 14.17 -3.97 4.73
C GLN A 64 13.24 -2.89 4.19
N ALA A 65 13.66 -2.12 3.17
CA ALA A 65 12.81 -1.09 2.57
C ALA A 65 11.50 -1.68 2.03
N LEU A 66 11.57 -2.84 1.35
CA LEU A 66 10.38 -3.56 0.87
C LEU A 66 9.50 -4.04 2.01
N THR A 67 10.08 -4.67 3.03
CA THR A 67 9.35 -5.22 4.18
C THR A 67 8.62 -4.11 4.94
N LEU A 68 9.29 -2.98 5.17
CA LEU A 68 8.70 -1.81 5.81
C LEU A 68 7.61 -1.17 4.96
N ALA A 69 7.75 -1.16 3.63
CA ALA A 69 6.69 -0.67 2.74
C ALA A 69 5.42 -1.53 2.80
N ILE A 70 5.58 -2.86 2.83
CA ILE A 70 4.45 -3.80 3.01
C ILE A 70 3.80 -3.58 4.39
N LEU A 71 4.62 -3.46 5.44
CA LEU A 71 4.13 -3.20 6.79
C LEU A 71 3.37 -1.86 6.87
N PHE A 72 3.91 -0.81 6.25
CA PHE A 72 3.26 0.50 6.17
C PHE A 72 1.90 0.41 5.48
N ALA A 73 1.80 -0.30 4.35
CA ALA A 73 0.53 -0.51 3.66
C ALA A 73 -0.49 -1.24 4.55
N ARG A 74 -0.04 -2.29 5.25
CA ARG A 74 -0.87 -3.06 6.18
C ARG A 74 -1.39 -2.20 7.33
N THR A 75 -0.51 -1.51 8.06
CA THR A 75 -0.89 -0.71 9.23
C THR A 75 -1.74 0.49 8.83
N THR A 76 -1.43 1.13 7.71
CA THR A 76 -2.25 2.24 7.20
C THR A 76 -3.64 1.77 6.83
N LEU A 77 -3.79 0.67 6.09
CA LEU A 77 -5.10 0.13 5.75
C LEU A 77 -5.88 -0.30 7.01
N GLN A 78 -5.21 -0.88 8.01
CA GLN A 78 -5.83 -1.22 9.29
C GLN A 78 -6.38 0.02 9.99
N SER A 79 -5.63 1.13 10.01
CA SER A 79 -6.10 2.36 10.65
C SER A 79 -7.41 2.91 10.03
N PHE A 80 -7.60 2.76 8.72
CA PHE A 80 -8.86 3.12 8.06
C PHE A 80 -10.00 2.16 8.44
N VAL A 81 -9.72 0.86 8.54
CA VAL A 81 -10.70 -0.15 8.97
C VAL A 81 -11.14 0.11 10.42
N ASP A 82 -10.20 0.40 11.31
CA ASP A 82 -10.48 0.78 12.70
C ASP A 82 -11.31 2.08 12.78
N GLY A 83 -11.16 2.96 11.80
CA GLY A 83 -11.99 4.16 11.58
C GLY A 83 -13.38 3.89 10.99
N GLY A 84 -13.76 2.62 10.77
CA GLY A 84 -15.08 2.22 10.27
C GLY A 84 -15.17 1.95 8.77
N LEU A 85 -14.03 1.84 8.06
CA LEU A 85 -14.00 1.45 6.65
C LEU A 85 -14.22 -0.07 6.51
N ALA A 86 -15.17 -0.49 5.68
CA ALA A 86 -15.34 -1.90 5.32
C ALA A 86 -14.61 -2.23 4.01
N LEU A 87 -14.06 -3.44 3.90
CA LEU A 87 -13.29 -3.88 2.74
C LEU A 87 -13.95 -5.06 2.03
N TYR A 88 -13.87 -5.03 0.70
CA TYR A 88 -14.40 -6.07 -0.18
C TYR A 88 -13.39 -6.38 -1.29
N TRP A 89 -13.42 -7.62 -1.76
CA TRP A 89 -12.81 -8.01 -3.02
C TRP A 89 -13.57 -7.39 -4.19
N SER A 90 -12.96 -7.40 -5.39
CA SER A 90 -13.59 -6.85 -6.60
C SER A 90 -14.87 -7.60 -7.01
N ASP A 91 -15.05 -8.86 -6.55
CA ASP A 91 -16.27 -9.65 -6.75
C ASP A 91 -17.37 -9.34 -5.70
N GLY A 92 -17.13 -8.36 -4.83
CA GLY A 92 -18.08 -7.91 -3.80
C GLY A 92 -18.06 -8.74 -2.51
N LYS A 93 -17.21 -9.78 -2.41
CA LYS A 93 -17.09 -10.56 -1.15
C LYS A 93 -16.36 -9.76 -0.07
N PRO A 94 -16.86 -9.76 1.18
CA PRO A 94 -16.15 -9.11 2.29
C PRO A 94 -14.75 -9.67 2.53
N THR A 95 -13.83 -8.82 2.95
CA THR A 95 -12.46 -9.18 3.32
C THR A 95 -11.96 -8.41 4.55
N SER A 96 -10.74 -8.68 4.98
CA SER A 96 -10.08 -8.02 6.10
C SER A 96 -8.60 -7.78 5.79
N VAL A 97 -7.96 -6.89 6.54
CA VAL A 97 -6.51 -6.64 6.42
C VAL A 97 -5.72 -7.94 6.67
N GLU A 98 -6.16 -8.78 7.60
CA GLU A 98 -5.52 -10.07 7.86
C GLU A 98 -5.60 -11.01 6.65
N LYS A 99 -6.75 -11.13 5.98
CA LYS A 99 -6.82 -11.93 4.74
C LYS A 99 -5.99 -11.34 3.60
N ILE A 100 -5.66 -10.05 3.69
CA ILE A 100 -4.88 -9.36 2.66
C ILE A 100 -3.37 -9.54 2.91
N PHE A 101 -2.91 -9.45 4.16
CA PHE A 101 -1.49 -9.37 4.52
C PHE A 101 -1.00 -10.46 5.48
N GLY A 102 -1.86 -11.40 5.88
CA GLY A 102 -1.54 -12.56 6.72
C GLY A 102 -1.16 -13.79 5.93
#